data_AF-M3IQ72-F1
#
_entry.id   AF-M3IQ72-F1
#
_cell.length_a   1.000
_cell.length_b   1.000
_cell.length_c   1.000
_cell.angle_alpha   90.00
_cell.angle_beta   90.00
_cell.angle_gamma   90.00
#
_symmetry.space_group_name_H-M   'P 1'
#
loop_
_entity.id
_entity.type
_entity.pdbx_description
1 polymer ?
#
loop_
_entity_poly.entity_id
_entity_poly.type
_entity_poly.pdbx_seq_one_letter_code
_entity_poly.pdbx_strand_id
1 'polypeptide(L)'
;MKQKTLFLTIFSLLCAINCNRDSDVLASFKSGTVTREELRAYYKLRGIEPDPNTASITTQAKIVEEIGIQKIAETNNQNTNIVTKDEYDRIMNFVEPQVAFNDYRKNSPKN
;
A
#
# COMPACT_ATOMS: atom_id res chain seq x y z
N MET A 1 8.19 22.50 -40.89
CA MET A 1 7.39 22.74 -39.66
C MET A 1 6.62 21.51 -39.16
N LYS A 2 6.10 20.62 -40.02
CA LYS A 2 5.29 19.44 -39.63
C LYS A 2 5.98 18.41 -38.72
N GLN A 3 7.30 18.23 -38.85
CA GLN A 3 8.05 17.22 -38.09
C GLN A 3 8.29 17.61 -36.62
N LYS A 4 8.44 18.93 -36.34
CA LYS A 4 8.59 19.46 -34.98
C LYS A 4 7.30 19.32 -34.17
N THR A 5 6.15 19.48 -34.82
CA THR A 5 4.84 19.30 -34.20
C THR A 5 4.56 17.84 -33.85
N LEU A 6 4.93 16.90 -34.74
CA LEU A 6 4.77 15.46 -34.50
C LEU A 6 5.61 14.98 -33.29
N PHE A 7 6.84 15.48 -33.17
CA PHE A 7 7.69 15.18 -32.01
C PHE A 7 7.11 15.72 -30.70
N LEU A 8 6.56 16.94 -30.73
CA LEU A 8 5.93 17.52 -29.54
C LEU A 8 4.69 16.74 -29.11
N THR A 9 3.86 16.28 -30.05
CA THR A 9 2.67 15.48 -29.76
C THR A 9 3.01 14.09 -29.22
N ILE A 10 4.06 13.44 -29.71
CA ILE A 10 4.49 12.13 -29.20
C ILE A 10 5.12 12.27 -27.81
N PHE A 11 5.92 13.32 -27.60
CA PHE A 11 6.55 13.59 -26.30
C PHE A 11 5.51 13.92 -25.22
N SER A 12 4.48 14.71 -25.56
CA SER A 12 3.37 15.00 -24.65
C SER A 12 2.49 13.77 -24.36
N LEU A 13 2.31 12.87 -25.33
CA LEU A 13 1.61 11.59 -25.11
C LEU A 13 2.39 10.66 -24.17
N LEU A 14 3.71 10.61 -24.27
CA LEU A 14 4.59 9.81 -23.39
C LEU A 14 4.60 10.33 -21.95
N CYS A 15 4.45 11.65 -21.74
CA CYS A 15 4.28 12.21 -20.40
C CYS A 15 2.91 11.88 -19.78
N ALA A 16 1.85 11.78 -20.58
CA ALA A 16 0.51 11.44 -20.09
C ALA A 16 0.36 9.97 -19.63
N ILE A 17 1.20 9.06 -20.14
CA ILE A 17 1.17 7.63 -19.78
C ILE A 17 1.80 7.37 -18.38
N ASN A 18 2.53 8.33 -17.82
CA ASN A 18 3.20 8.19 -16.51
C ASN A 18 2.46 8.86 -15.35
N CYS A 19 1.20 9.29 -15.52
CA CYS A 19 0.33 9.59 -14.38
C CYS A 19 -0.10 8.29 -13.70
N ASN A 20 0.84 7.63 -13.01
CA ASN A 20 0.53 6.47 -12.22
C ASN A 20 -0.26 6.91 -10.98
N ARG A 21 -1.59 6.73 -11.02
CA ARG A 21 -2.52 7.04 -9.91
C ARG A 21 -2.11 6.39 -8.58
N ASP A 22 -1.29 5.35 -8.63
CA ASP A 22 -0.82 4.63 -7.44
C ASP A 22 0.22 5.43 -6.65
N SER A 23 0.93 6.35 -7.32
CA SER A 23 1.91 7.26 -6.70
C SER A 23 1.31 8.47 -5.99
N ASP A 24 -0.02 8.67 -6.06
CA ASP A 24 -0.70 9.77 -5.38
C ASP A 24 -0.43 9.72 -3.87
N VAL A 25 0.17 10.78 -3.33
CA VAL A 25 0.40 10.93 -1.89
C VAL A 25 -0.90 11.36 -1.22
N LEU A 26 -1.42 10.53 -0.32
CA LEU A 26 -2.65 10.77 0.45
C LEU A 26 -2.38 11.43 1.80
N ALA A 27 -1.22 11.18 2.40
CA ALA A 27 -0.76 11.83 3.63
C ALA A 27 0.77 11.95 3.63
N SER A 28 1.29 12.94 4.35
CA SER A 28 2.73 13.16 4.53
C SER A 28 3.02 13.47 6.00
N PHE A 29 4.11 12.93 6.51
CA PHE A 29 4.56 13.09 7.89
C PHE A 29 6.09 13.03 7.92
N LYS A 30 6.68 13.37 9.07
CA LYS A 30 8.14 13.56 9.19
C LYS A 30 8.98 12.36 8.72
N SER A 31 8.47 11.14 8.90
CA SER A 31 9.18 9.89 8.56
C SER A 31 8.70 9.22 7.26
N GLY A 32 7.81 9.85 6.48
CA GLY A 32 7.38 9.29 5.20
C GLY A 32 6.03 9.80 4.70
N THR A 33 5.51 9.12 3.70
CA THR A 33 4.21 9.42 3.07
C THR A 33 3.33 8.17 3.06
N VAL A 34 2.01 8.35 2.97
CA VAL A 34 1.08 7.28 2.62
C VAL A 34 0.61 7.48 1.19
N THR A 35 0.72 6.46 0.34
CA THR A 35 0.31 6.52 -1.07
C THR A 35 -1.06 5.86 -1.30
N ARG A 36 -1.66 6.15 -2.46
CA ARG A 36 -2.89 5.49 -2.90
C ARG A 36 -2.70 3.99 -3.13
N GLU A 37 -1.52 3.58 -3.57
CA GLU A 37 -1.15 2.15 -3.68
C GLU A 37 -1.27 1.44 -2.33
N GLU A 38 -0.71 2.03 -1.27
CA GLU A 38 -0.74 1.46 0.08
C GLU A 38 -2.17 1.33 0.62
N LEU A 39 -3.03 2.34 0.37
CA LEU A 39 -4.45 2.27 0.71
C LEU A 39 -5.16 1.12 -0.02
N ARG A 40 -4.89 0.93 -1.33
CA ARG A 40 -5.48 -0.19 -2.10
C ARG A 40 -4.97 -1.55 -1.64
N ALA A 41 -3.69 -1.64 -1.31
CA ALA A 41 -3.09 -2.86 -0.76
C ALA A 41 -3.75 -3.23 0.58
N TYR A 42 -4.01 -2.25 1.45
CA TYR A 42 -4.73 -2.46 2.71
C TYR A 42 -6.10 -3.12 2.49
N TYR A 43 -6.90 -2.58 1.56
CA TYR A 43 -8.21 -3.15 1.21
C TYR A 43 -8.10 -4.60 0.72
N LYS A 44 -7.14 -4.87 -0.19
CA LYS A 44 -6.90 -6.21 -0.73
C LYS A 44 -6.52 -7.21 0.36
N LEU A 45 -5.62 -6.85 1.28
CA LEU A 45 -5.17 -7.71 2.37
C LEU A 45 -6.30 -8.06 3.34
N ARG A 46 -7.23 -7.13 3.59
CA ARG A 46 -8.35 -7.34 4.51
C ARG A 46 -9.55 -8.02 3.84
N GLY A 47 -9.52 -8.26 2.53
CA GLY A 47 -10.66 -8.76 1.77
C GLY A 47 -11.86 -7.80 1.82
N ILE A 48 -11.60 -6.51 2.05
CA ILE A 48 -12.61 -5.46 2.06
C ILE A 48 -12.59 -4.86 0.66
N GLU A 49 -13.62 -5.11 -0.14
CA GLU A 49 -13.79 -4.34 -1.37
C GLU A 49 -14.17 -2.90 -0.97
N PRO A 50 -13.45 -1.88 -1.47
CA PRO A 50 -13.86 -0.50 -1.25
C PRO A 50 -15.18 -0.30 -1.96
N ASP A 51 -16.28 -0.29 -1.20
CA ASP A 51 -17.60 -0.02 -1.75
C ASP A 51 -17.59 1.42 -2.30
N PRO A 52 -17.78 1.62 -3.62
CA PRO A 52 -17.74 2.93 -4.23
C PRO A 52 -18.81 3.89 -3.69
N ASN A 53 -19.85 3.36 -3.03
CA ASN A 53 -20.95 4.12 -2.44
C ASN A 53 -20.83 4.29 -0.91
N THR A 54 -20.05 3.45 -0.20
CA THR A 54 -19.94 3.47 1.27
C THR A 54 -18.52 3.57 1.82
N ALA A 55 -17.49 3.58 0.98
CA ALA A 55 -16.13 3.98 1.37
C ALA A 55 -16.11 5.49 1.67
N SER A 56 -16.77 5.88 2.75
CA SER A 56 -16.85 7.24 3.22
C SER A 56 -15.43 7.83 3.28
N ILE A 57 -15.29 9.10 2.91
CA ILE A 57 -14.02 9.83 3.03
C ILE A 57 -13.44 9.63 4.44
N THR A 58 -14.29 9.54 5.46
CA THR A 58 -13.93 9.24 6.84
C THR A 58 -13.30 7.85 7.02
N THR A 59 -13.86 6.81 6.42
CA THR A 59 -13.28 5.44 6.46
C THR A 59 -11.91 5.42 5.79
N GLN A 60 -11.78 6.05 4.63
CA GLN A 60 -10.50 6.13 3.91
C GLN A 60 -9.46 6.92 4.72
N ALA A 61 -9.86 8.04 5.33
CA ALA A 61 -8.98 8.84 6.19
C ALA A 61 -8.47 8.04 7.39
N LYS A 62 -9.33 7.26 8.06
CA LYS A 62 -8.93 6.38 9.18
C LYS A 62 -7.92 5.32 8.75
N ILE A 63 -8.09 4.72 7.57
CA ILE A 63 -7.15 3.72 7.06
C ILE A 63 -5.80 4.38 6.72
N VAL A 64 -5.82 5.54 6.08
CA VAL A 64 -4.60 6.32 5.79
C VAL A 64 -3.88 6.70 7.09
N GLU A 65 -4.61 7.10 8.12
CA GLU A 65 -4.06 7.36 9.46
C GLU A 65 -3.44 6.11 10.08
N GLU A 66 -4.13 4.96 10.04
CA GLU A 66 -3.60 3.68 10.54
C GLU A 66 -2.28 3.30 9.86
N ILE A 67 -2.22 3.40 8.51
CA ILE A 67 -0.99 3.14 7.74
C ILE A 67 0.11 4.11 8.17
N GLY A 68 -0.21 5.41 8.32
CA GLY A 68 0.75 6.41 8.77
C GLY A 68 1.33 6.10 10.14
N ILE A 69 0.49 5.73 11.11
CA ILE A 69 0.91 5.35 12.46
C ILE A 69 1.82 4.12 12.44
N GLN A 70 1.48 3.10 11.64
CA GLN A 70 2.31 1.89 11.49
C GLN A 70 3.71 2.25 10.97
N LYS A 71 3.81 3.07 9.92
CA LYS A 71 5.10 3.51 9.37
C LYS A 71 5.93 4.34 10.36
N ILE A 72 5.28 5.18 11.17
CA ILE A 72 5.94 5.92 12.26
C ILE A 72 6.48 4.93 13.30
N ALA A 73 5.69 3.93 13.69
CA ALA A 73 6.11 2.92 14.66
C ALA A 73 7.30 2.08 14.14
N GLU A 74 7.26 1.66 12.87
CA GLU A 74 8.36 0.94 12.21
C GLU A 74 9.64 1.78 12.18
N THR A 75 9.54 3.05 11.79
CA THR A 75 10.68 3.97 11.78
C THR A 75 11.24 4.16 13.20
N ASN A 76 10.36 4.32 14.19
CA ASN A 76 10.79 4.43 15.58
C ASN A 76 11.51 3.15 16.03
N ASN A 77 11.00 1.97 15.67
CA ASN A 77 11.63 0.71 15.99
C ASN A 77 13.03 0.59 15.35
N GLN A 78 13.22 1.04 14.12
CA GLN A 78 14.54 1.08 13.48
C GLN A 78 15.55 1.94 14.25
N ASN A 79 15.09 3.03 14.87
CA ASN A 79 15.94 3.96 15.62
C ASN A 79 16.20 3.52 17.07
N THR A 80 15.28 2.78 17.67
CA THR A 80 15.29 2.45 19.10
C THR A 80 15.55 0.98 19.38
N ASN A 81 15.42 0.13 18.37
CA ASN A 81 15.56 -1.33 18.45
C ASN A 81 14.69 -1.95 19.56
N ILE A 82 13.45 -1.47 19.71
CA ILE A 82 12.48 -1.96 20.70
C ILE A 82 12.13 -3.44 20.45
N VAL A 83 11.85 -3.79 19.20
CA VAL A 83 11.70 -5.16 18.70
C VAL A 83 12.95 -5.48 17.90
N THR A 84 13.74 -6.41 18.43
CA THR A 84 14.97 -6.86 17.79
C THR A 84 14.68 -7.72 16.56
N LYS A 85 15.68 -7.86 15.68
CA LYS A 85 15.59 -8.75 14.51
C LYS A 85 15.28 -10.20 14.92
N ASP A 86 15.94 -10.70 15.97
CA ASP A 86 15.72 -12.08 16.44
C ASP A 86 14.29 -12.29 16.98
N GLU A 87 13.70 -11.29 17.64
CA GLU A 87 12.30 -11.33 18.09
C GLU A 87 11.33 -11.29 16.92
N TYR A 88 11.59 -10.41 15.95
CA TYR A 88 10.82 -10.33 14.72
C TYR A 88 10.84 -11.67 13.98
N ASP A 89 12.02 -12.25 13.77
CA ASP A 89 12.19 -13.52 13.08
C ASP A 89 11.47 -14.67 13.83
N ARG A 90 11.50 -14.68 15.18
CA ARG A 90 10.72 -15.65 15.98
C ARG A 90 9.21 -15.50 15.76
N ILE A 91 8.70 -14.27 15.72
CA ILE A 91 7.28 -14.00 15.50
C ILE A 91 6.88 -14.41 14.08
N MET A 92 7.66 -14.01 13.06
CA MET A 92 7.35 -14.30 11.66
C MET A 92 7.39 -15.80 11.36
N ASN A 93 8.36 -16.55 11.93
CA ASN A 93 8.40 -18.00 11.82
C ASN A 93 7.15 -18.71 12.36
N PHE A 94 6.43 -18.09 13.32
CA PHE A 94 5.15 -18.59 13.80
C PHE A 94 3.97 -18.13 12.93
N VAL A 95 3.99 -16.88 12.46
CA VAL A 95 2.88 -16.25 11.72
C VAL A 95 2.81 -16.69 10.26
N GLU A 96 3.93 -16.71 9.54
CA GLU A 96 3.96 -16.99 8.10
C GLU A 96 3.34 -18.34 7.72
N PRO A 97 3.65 -19.46 8.42
CA PRO A 97 3.00 -20.74 8.14
C PRO A 97 1.48 -20.71 8.35
N GLN A 98 1.01 -19.95 9.33
CA GLN A 98 -0.43 -19.81 9.61
C GLN A 98 -1.15 -19.01 8.53
N VAL A 99 -0.51 -17.96 8.02
CA VAL A 99 -1.02 -17.19 6.87
C VAL A 99 -1.09 -18.09 5.64
N ALA A 100 -0.01 -18.80 5.33
CA ALA A 100 0.05 -19.72 4.19
C ALA A 100 -1.01 -20.83 4.29
N PHE A 101 -1.20 -21.41 5.48
CA PHE A 101 -2.25 -22.40 5.73
C PHE A 101 -3.66 -21.83 5.55
N ASN A 102 -3.90 -20.60 6.04
CA ASN A 102 -5.19 -19.94 5.85
C ASN A 102 -5.50 -19.66 4.37
N ASP A 103 -4.50 -19.24 3.59
CA ASP A 103 -4.65 -19.01 2.16
C ASP A 103 -4.90 -20.32 1.41
N TYR A 104 -4.18 -21.40 1.75
CA TYR A 104 -4.45 -22.74 1.24
C TYR A 104 -5.91 -23.15 1.50
N ARG A 105 -6.41 -22.94 2.73
CA ARG A 105 -7.79 -23.28 3.10
C ARG A 105 -8.84 -22.45 2.34
N LYS A 106 -8.57 -21.18 2.07
CA LYS A 106 -9.47 -20.31 1.28
C LYS A 106 -9.54 -20.74 -0.18
N ASN A 107 -8.43 -21.20 -0.75
CA ASN A 107 -8.32 -21.55 -2.16
C ASN A 107 -8.64 -23.03 -2.46
N SER A 108 -8.73 -23.86 -1.43
CA SER A 108 -9.11 -25.27 -1.60
C SER A 108 -10.63 -25.39 -1.76
N PRO A 109 -11.12 -26.18 -2.75
CA PRO A 109 -12.55 -26.45 -2.86
C PRO A 109 -13.03 -27.09 -1.55
N LYS A 110 -14.10 -26.54 -0.98
CA LYS A 110 -14.80 -27.18 0.14
C LYS A 110 -15.35 -28.50 -0.39
N ASN A 111 -14.81 -29.62 0.08
CA ASN A 111 -15.41 -30.95 -0.11
C ASN A 111 -16.79 -30.99 0.56
#